data_AF-A0A7S7UBW6-F1
#
_entry.id   AF-A0A7S7UBW6-F1
#
_cell.length_a   1.000
_cell.length_b   1.000
_cell.length_c   1.000
_cell.angle_alpha   90.00
_cell.angle_beta   90.00
_cell.angle_gamma   90.00
#
_symmetry.space_group_name_H-M   'P 1'
#
loop_
_entity.id
_entity.type
_entity.pdbx_description
1 polymer ?
#
loop_
_entity_poly.entity_id
_entity_poly.type
_entity_poly.pdbx_seq_one_letter_code
_entity_poly.pdbx_strand_id
1 'polypeptide(L)'
;MSIFGKIMGAIFGSHQASAAPTGGAPAGSAPAGAAPGGSAPASAPAAAPAATVDVAAIVDKAAAAHKGEKLEWRTSIVDLMKALDVDSSLAARKDLAKELGYTGDMNDSATMNVWLHKQVMSKLAANGGKLPPEIKH
;
A
#
# COMPACT_ATOMS: atom_id res chain seq x y z
N MET A 1 -1.95 15.25 14.99
CA MET A 1 -1.39 14.06 14.30
C MET A 1 -1.93 14.04 12.89
N SER A 2 -1.08 14.19 11.88
CA SER A 2 -1.46 14.29 10.47
C SER A 2 -2.24 13.06 9.99
N ILE A 3 -3.38 13.27 9.35
CA ILE A 3 -4.17 12.20 8.70
C ILE A 3 -3.34 11.47 7.66
N PHE A 4 -2.59 12.21 6.86
CA PHE A 4 -1.67 11.66 5.87
C PHE A 4 -0.59 10.76 6.49
N GLY A 5 -0.04 11.18 7.63
CA GLY A 5 0.94 10.38 8.38
C GLY A 5 0.36 9.07 8.89
N LYS A 6 -0.91 9.04 9.31
CA LYS A 6 -1.61 7.80 9.69
C LYS A 6 -1.80 6.86 8.50
N ILE A 7 -2.20 7.39 7.34
CA ILE A 7 -2.33 6.63 6.09
C ILE A 7 -0.98 6.00 5.72
N MET A 8 0.10 6.77 5.76
CA MET A 8 1.45 6.25 5.54
C MET A 8 1.85 5.20 6.57
N GLY A 9 1.64 5.47 7.85
CA GLY A 9 1.95 4.51 8.92
C GLY A 9 1.20 3.20 8.74
N ALA A 10 -0.06 3.25 8.31
CA ALA A 10 -0.85 2.05 8.02
C ALA A 10 -0.32 1.29 6.80
N ILE A 11 0.05 1.99 5.72
CA ILE A 11 0.54 1.34 4.49
C ILE A 11 1.96 0.82 4.66
N PHE A 12 2.90 1.67 5.07
CA PHE A 12 4.31 1.36 5.19
C PHE A 12 4.65 0.62 6.50
N GLY A 13 3.89 0.84 7.57
CA GLY A 13 4.04 0.10 8.84
C GLY A 13 3.50 -1.32 8.78
N SER A 14 2.53 -1.60 7.90
CA SER A 14 2.08 -2.98 7.60
C SER A 14 3.15 -3.82 6.89
N HIS A 15 4.20 -3.18 6.34
CA HIS A 15 5.31 -3.87 5.67
C HIS A 15 6.14 -4.74 6.64
N GLN A 16 6.18 -4.40 7.93
CA GLN A 16 6.83 -5.23 8.96
C GLN A 16 6.07 -6.55 9.21
N ALA A 17 4.77 -6.61 8.90
CA ALA A 17 3.95 -7.80 9.07
C ALA A 17 3.72 -8.59 7.76
N SER A 18 3.93 -7.97 6.59
CA SER A 18 3.70 -8.59 5.28
C SER A 18 4.96 -8.78 4.42
N ALA A 19 6.14 -8.53 4.97
CA ALA A 19 7.26 -9.41 4.68
C ALA A 19 6.90 -10.79 5.27
N ALA A 20 6.04 -11.53 4.57
CA ALA A 20 5.90 -12.94 4.81
C ALA A 20 7.32 -13.50 4.86
N PRO A 21 7.68 -14.29 5.89
CA PRO A 21 8.88 -15.09 5.77
C PRO A 21 8.63 -15.90 4.51
N THR A 22 9.44 -15.70 3.47
CA THR A 22 9.53 -16.73 2.46
C THR A 22 9.86 -17.98 3.25
N GLY A 23 8.88 -18.87 3.33
CA GLY A 23 8.99 -20.14 4.01
C GLY A 23 10.01 -20.98 3.26
N GLY A 24 11.29 -20.68 3.47
CA GLY A 24 12.38 -21.61 3.29
C GLY A 24 12.34 -22.51 4.50
N ALA A 25 11.75 -23.69 4.34
CA ALA A 25 11.74 -24.75 5.33
C ALA A 25 13.15 -24.94 5.95
N PRO A 26 13.25 -25.32 7.24
CA PRO A 26 14.52 -25.74 7.81
C PRO A 26 14.88 -27.09 7.19
N ALA A 27 15.57 -27.08 6.05
CA ALA A 27 16.22 -28.28 5.54
C ALA A 27 17.43 -28.54 6.43
N GLY A 28 17.24 -29.47 7.37
CA GLY A 28 18.22 -29.87 8.35
C GLY A 28 19.54 -30.31 7.72
N SER A 29 20.59 -30.03 8.47
CA SER A 29 21.94 -30.55 8.29
C SER A 29 21.96 -32.08 8.24
N ALA A 30 22.58 -32.66 7.19
CA ALA A 30 23.46 -33.83 7.30
C ALA A 30 24.30 -34.00 6.01
N PRO A 31 25.52 -34.57 6.09
CA PRO A 31 26.56 -34.41 5.07
C PRO A 31 26.76 -35.61 4.13
N ALA A 32 27.63 -35.40 3.13
CA ALA A 32 28.45 -36.36 2.38
C ALA A 32 27.82 -37.12 1.17
N GLY A 33 28.48 -36.97 0.01
CA GLY A 33 28.30 -37.85 -1.17
C GLY A 33 28.81 -37.23 -2.48
N ALA A 34 29.79 -37.85 -3.12
CA ALA A 34 30.65 -37.33 -4.18
C ALA A 34 30.05 -37.15 -5.60
N ALA A 35 30.48 -36.05 -6.27
CA ALA A 35 30.93 -35.88 -7.68
C ALA A 35 30.03 -36.31 -8.90
N PRO A 36 30.34 -35.90 -10.15
CA PRO A 36 29.75 -34.73 -10.81
C PRO A 36 28.99 -35.04 -12.12
N GLY A 37 28.09 -34.15 -12.54
CA GLY A 37 27.40 -34.26 -13.83
C GLY A 37 26.35 -33.18 -14.05
N GLY A 38 26.75 -31.91 -13.95
CA GLY A 38 25.83 -30.76 -13.97
C GLY A 38 25.48 -30.28 -15.38
N SER A 39 24.26 -30.56 -15.83
CA SER A 39 23.57 -29.74 -16.83
C SER A 39 22.61 -28.81 -16.08
N ALA A 40 23.02 -27.55 -15.94
CA ALA A 40 22.17 -26.47 -15.43
C ALA A 40 21.17 -26.05 -16.54
N PRO A 41 19.97 -25.63 -16.14
CA PRO A 41 19.71 -24.21 -16.28
C PRO A 41 19.70 -23.57 -14.91
N ALA A 42 20.50 -22.51 -14.78
CA ALA A 42 20.42 -21.59 -13.68
C ALA A 42 19.03 -20.94 -13.71
N SER A 43 18.11 -21.42 -12.87
CA SER A 43 16.99 -20.60 -12.43
C SER A 43 17.59 -19.43 -11.67
N ALA A 44 17.73 -18.31 -12.39
CA ALA A 44 18.07 -17.03 -11.80
C ALA A 44 17.17 -16.80 -10.58
N PRO A 45 17.70 -16.42 -9.41
CA PRO A 45 16.85 -15.82 -8.40
C PRO A 45 16.33 -14.55 -9.05
N ALA A 46 15.05 -14.56 -9.41
CA ALA A 46 14.34 -13.36 -9.81
C ALA A 46 14.67 -12.31 -8.75
N ALA A 47 15.28 -11.21 -9.21
CA ALA A 47 15.75 -10.12 -8.39
C ALA A 47 14.74 -9.89 -7.27
N ALA A 48 15.20 -10.00 -6.02
CA ALA A 48 14.44 -9.54 -4.88
C ALA A 48 13.89 -8.17 -5.28
N PRO A 49 12.55 -8.00 -5.35
CA PRO A 49 12.02 -6.77 -5.86
C PRO A 49 12.57 -5.70 -4.93
N ALA A 50 13.14 -4.64 -5.52
CA ALA A 50 13.36 -3.40 -4.80
C ALA A 50 12.12 -3.18 -3.93
N ALA A 51 12.29 -2.96 -2.63
CA ALA A 51 11.23 -2.97 -1.63
C ALA A 51 10.27 -1.77 -1.82
N THR A 52 9.61 -1.72 -2.98
CA THR A 52 8.55 -0.80 -3.30
C THR A 52 7.31 -1.36 -2.65
N VAL A 53 6.73 -0.59 -1.76
CA VAL A 53 5.57 -0.98 -0.98
C VAL A 53 4.36 -0.96 -1.91
N ASP A 54 3.81 -2.13 -2.23
CA ASP A 54 2.63 -2.23 -3.09
C ASP A 54 1.40 -1.73 -2.34
N VAL A 55 1.08 -0.45 -2.56
CA VAL A 55 -0.02 0.24 -1.89
C VAL A 55 -1.33 -0.46 -2.23
N ALA A 56 -1.50 -0.89 -3.48
CA ALA A 56 -2.72 -1.56 -3.90
C ALA A 56 -2.95 -2.85 -3.13
N ALA A 57 -1.94 -3.71 -3.05
CA ALA A 57 -2.05 -4.97 -2.32
C ALA A 57 -2.33 -4.77 -0.82
N ILE A 58 -1.72 -3.75 -0.20
CA ILE A 58 -1.90 -3.48 1.23
C ILE A 58 -3.27 -2.92 1.53
N VAL A 59 -3.71 -1.94 0.73
CA VAL A 59 -5.05 -1.36 0.89
C VAL A 59 -6.13 -2.38 0.53
N ASP A 60 -5.93 -3.21 -0.50
CA ASP A 60 -6.86 -4.29 -0.86
C ASP A 60 -6.97 -5.33 0.25
N LYS A 61 -5.84 -5.76 0.84
CA LYS A 61 -5.83 -6.63 2.02
C LYS A 61 -6.55 -6.02 3.21
N ALA A 62 -6.31 -4.73 3.48
CA ALA A 62 -6.95 -4.01 4.57
C ALA A 62 -8.46 -3.87 4.31
N ALA A 63 -8.86 -3.49 3.09
CA ALA A 63 -10.24 -3.41 2.66
C ALA A 63 -10.96 -4.76 2.73
N ALA A 64 -10.31 -5.85 2.34
CA ALA A 64 -10.84 -7.20 2.49
C ALA A 64 -11.01 -7.63 3.95
N ALA A 65 -10.24 -7.05 4.87
CA ALA A 65 -10.43 -7.26 6.31
C ALA A 65 -11.72 -6.59 6.83
N HIS A 66 -12.21 -5.54 6.16
CA HIS A 66 -13.54 -4.97 6.39
C HIS A 66 -14.60 -5.92 5.80
N LYS A 67 -15.01 -6.90 6.62
CA LYS A 67 -16.00 -7.91 6.23
C LYS A 67 -17.32 -7.26 5.80
N GLY A 68 -17.58 -7.24 4.50
CA GLY A 68 -18.90 -6.93 3.92
C GLY A 68 -19.01 -5.59 3.21
N GLU A 69 -17.95 -4.76 3.18
CA GLU A 69 -17.98 -3.48 2.48
C GLU A 69 -17.02 -3.47 1.29
N LYS A 70 -17.57 -3.23 0.09
CA LYS A 70 -16.75 -3.01 -1.11
C LYS A 70 -16.23 -1.59 -1.10
N LEU A 71 -15.05 -1.40 -0.52
CA LEU A 71 -14.39 -0.09 -0.41
C LEU A 71 -13.68 0.26 -1.72
N GLU A 72 -14.23 1.24 -2.45
CA GLU A 72 -13.66 1.75 -3.71
C GLU A 72 -12.56 2.80 -3.44
N TRP A 73 -11.51 2.39 -2.72
CA TRP A 73 -10.36 3.23 -2.36
C TRP A 73 -9.60 3.81 -3.56
N ARG A 74 -9.84 3.26 -4.75
CA ARG A 74 -9.27 3.65 -6.05
C ARG A 74 -9.88 4.92 -6.65
N THR A 75 -11.06 5.32 -6.17
CA THR A 75 -11.75 6.53 -6.61
C THR A 75 -12.16 7.41 -5.43
N SER A 76 -12.26 6.83 -4.24
CA SER A 76 -12.74 7.48 -3.03
C SER A 76 -11.68 7.52 -1.94
N ILE A 77 -11.28 8.74 -1.53
CA ILE A 77 -10.36 8.89 -0.39
C ILE A 77 -11.00 8.40 0.92
N VAL A 78 -12.34 8.44 1.04
CA VAL A 78 -13.04 7.95 2.24
C VAL A 78 -12.92 6.45 2.35
N ASP A 79 -13.12 5.72 1.27
CA ASP A 79 -12.96 4.27 1.26
C ASP A 79 -11.51 3.85 1.54
N LEU A 80 -10.52 4.62 1.03
CA LEU A 80 -9.11 4.43 1.39
C LEU A 80 -8.88 4.61 2.89
N MET A 81 -9.43 5.68 3.47
CA MET A 81 -9.29 5.98 4.89
C MET A 81 -9.98 4.91 5.74
N LYS A 82 -11.19 4.47 5.36
CA LYS A 82 -11.90 3.37 6.02
C LYS A 82 -11.10 2.07 5.96
N ALA A 83 -10.59 1.71 4.78
CA ALA A 83 -9.81 0.48 4.61
C ALA A 83 -8.62 0.42 5.59
N LEU A 84 -7.98 1.56 5.84
CA LEU A 84 -6.83 1.69 6.73
C LEU A 84 -7.19 1.97 8.20
N ASP A 85 -8.48 1.86 8.56
CA ASP A 85 -9.00 2.18 9.90
C ASP A 85 -8.69 3.62 10.35
N VAL A 86 -8.71 4.55 9.39
CA VAL A 86 -8.52 5.99 9.62
C VAL A 86 -9.88 6.68 9.68
N ASP A 87 -10.03 7.64 10.59
CA ASP A 87 -11.23 8.46 10.72
C ASP A 87 -11.57 9.11 9.37
N SER A 88 -12.66 8.65 8.76
CA SER A 88 -13.12 9.05 7.43
C SER A 88 -14.16 10.17 7.47
N SER A 89 -14.27 10.84 8.62
CA SER A 89 -15.22 11.91 8.87
C SER A 89 -14.89 13.15 8.03
N LEU A 90 -15.91 14.00 7.79
CA LEU A 90 -15.71 15.27 7.09
C LEU A 90 -14.66 16.15 7.77
N ALA A 91 -14.53 16.08 9.10
CA ALA A 91 -13.48 16.77 9.84
C ALA A 91 -12.08 16.31 9.42
N ALA A 92 -11.81 15.00 9.39
CA ALA A 92 -10.53 14.46 8.94
C ALA A 92 -10.25 14.76 7.46
N ARG A 93 -11.27 14.72 6.59
CA ARG A 93 -11.11 15.16 5.19
C ARG A 93 -10.68 16.63 5.10
N LYS A 94 -11.30 17.52 5.88
CA LYS A 94 -10.95 18.95 5.91
C LYS A 94 -9.55 19.19 6.46
N ASP A 95 -9.16 18.44 7.48
CA ASP A 95 -7.81 18.49 8.06
C ASP A 95 -6.77 18.01 7.05
N LEU A 96 -7.00 16.86 6.39
CA LEU A 96 -6.17 16.35 5.30
C LEU A 96 -6.09 17.34 4.13
N ALA A 97 -7.20 17.99 3.77
CA ALA A 97 -7.23 19.01 2.75
C ALA A 97 -6.33 20.18 3.10
N LYS A 98 -6.44 20.68 4.34
CA LYS A 98 -5.64 21.79 4.85
C LYS A 98 -4.16 21.44 4.91
N GLU A 99 -3.83 20.25 5.38
CA GLU A 99 -2.46 19.69 5.41
C GLU A 99 -1.84 19.61 4.01
N LEU A 100 -2.65 19.20 3.02
CA LEU A 100 -2.20 19.06 1.64
C LEU A 100 -2.22 20.38 0.85
N GLY A 101 -2.76 21.46 1.43
CA GLY A 101 -2.86 22.77 0.79
C GLY A 101 -4.03 22.91 -0.18
N TYR A 102 -5.16 22.24 0.06
CA TYR A 102 -6.38 22.42 -0.74
C TYR A 102 -6.92 23.83 -0.58
N THR A 103 -7.00 24.56 -1.70
CA THR A 103 -7.54 25.93 -1.76
C THR A 103 -8.88 26.01 -2.49
N GLY A 104 -9.48 24.87 -2.85
CA GLY A 104 -10.75 24.82 -3.55
C GLY A 104 -11.97 24.91 -2.64
N ASP A 105 -13.15 24.77 -3.24
CA ASP A 105 -14.41 24.75 -2.51
C ASP A 105 -14.52 23.52 -1.60
N MET A 106 -14.65 23.75 -0.30
CA MET A 106 -14.88 22.70 0.71
C MET A 106 -16.34 22.26 0.78
N ASN A 107 -17.25 22.98 0.13
CA ASN A 107 -18.64 22.57 -0.03
C ASN A 107 -18.78 21.53 -1.16
N ASP A 108 -17.91 21.58 -2.18
CA ASP A 108 -17.92 20.61 -3.26
C ASP A 108 -17.14 19.34 -2.86
N SER A 109 -17.83 18.45 -2.15
CA SER A 109 -17.22 17.21 -1.66
C SER A 109 -16.73 16.29 -2.78
N ALA A 110 -17.29 16.38 -3.98
CA ALA A 110 -16.87 15.59 -5.13
C ALA A 110 -15.49 16.04 -5.65
N THR A 111 -15.35 17.32 -5.96
CA THR A 111 -14.08 17.92 -6.42
C THR A 111 -13.02 17.82 -5.35
N MET A 112 -13.38 18.12 -4.09
CA MET A 112 -12.49 17.97 -2.95
C MET A 112 -12.00 16.53 -2.80
N ASN A 113 -12.89 15.54 -2.91
CA ASN A 113 -12.52 14.13 -2.80
C ASN A 113 -11.58 13.68 -3.92
N VAL A 114 -11.89 14.03 -5.17
CA VAL A 114 -11.03 13.69 -6.32
C VAL A 114 -9.65 14.34 -6.18
N TRP A 115 -9.60 15.60 -5.75
CA TRP A 115 -8.34 16.29 -5.52
C TRP A 115 -7.53 15.68 -4.37
N LEU A 116 -8.16 15.43 -3.21
CA LEU A 116 -7.51 14.80 -2.05
C LEU A 116 -6.93 13.44 -2.44
N HIS A 117 -7.73 12.64 -3.12
CA HIS A 117 -7.37 11.32 -3.58
C HIS A 117 -6.11 11.36 -4.45
N LYS A 118 -6.09 12.22 -5.48
CA LYS A 118 -4.91 12.43 -6.32
C LYS A 118 -3.68 12.87 -5.54
N GLN A 119 -3.86 13.81 -4.62
CA GLN A 119 -2.75 14.40 -3.87
C GLN A 119 -2.15 13.39 -2.88
N VAL A 120 -2.98 12.62 -2.18
CA VAL A 120 -2.53 11.52 -1.31
C VAL A 120 -1.77 10.49 -2.13
N MET A 121 -2.30 10.08 -3.29
CA MET A 121 -1.65 9.10 -4.15
C MET A 121 -0.29 9.58 -4.67
N SER A 122 -0.21 10.81 -5.17
CA SER A 122 1.05 11.42 -5.59
C SER A 122 2.09 11.38 -4.47
N LYS A 123 1.69 11.71 -3.24
CA LYS A 123 2.58 11.66 -2.07
C LYS A 123 2.95 10.23 -1.67
N LEU A 124 2.04 9.26 -1.73
CA LEU A 124 2.33 7.83 -1.51
C LEU A 124 3.36 7.31 -2.52
N ALA A 125 3.18 7.64 -3.81
CA ALA A 125 4.13 7.29 -4.86
C ALA A 125 5.51 7.89 -4.63
N ALA A 126 5.56 9.17 -4.24
CA ALA A 126 6.81 9.87 -3.93
C ALA A 126 7.58 9.26 -2.75
N ASN A 127 6.91 8.51 -1.87
CA ASN A 127 7.52 7.87 -0.71
C ASN A 127 7.80 6.38 -0.93
N GLY A 128 7.83 5.91 -2.18
CA GLY A 128 8.16 4.53 -2.52
C GLY A 128 6.95 3.58 -2.58
N GLY A 129 5.73 4.15 -2.56
CA GLY A 129 4.50 3.41 -2.77
C GLY A 129 4.29 3.07 -4.24
N LYS A 130 4.13 1.79 -4.56
CA LYS A 130 3.72 1.35 -5.90
C LYS A 130 2.20 1.43 -6.01
N LEU A 131 1.74 2.30 -6.91
CA LEU A 131 0.33 2.51 -7.22
C LEU A 131 -0.05 1.74 -8.51
N PRO A 132 -1.32 1.30 -8.62
CA PRO A 132 -1.80 0.66 -9.83
C PRO A 132 -1.95 1.71 -10.95
N PRO A 133 -1.80 1.29 -12.22
CA PRO A 133 -1.78 2.21 -13.36
C PRO A 133 -3.11 2.97 -13.54
N GLU A 134 -4.23 2.38 -13.13
CA GLU A 134 -5.57 2.99 -13.18
C GLU A 134 -5.74 4.23 -12.28
N ILE A 135 -4.86 4.38 -11.28
CA ILE A 135 -4.87 5.49 -10.33
C ILE A 135 -4.03 6.68 -10.82
N LYS A 136 -3.23 6.49 -11.88
CA LYS A 136 -2.33 7.50 -12.42
C LYS A 136 -3.12 8.46 -13.31
N HIS A 137 -3.59 9.57 -12.74
CA HIS A 137 -4.43 10.51 -13.48
C HIS A 137 -4.15 11.96 -13.15
#